data_AF-A0A3C1HH34-F1
#
_entry.id   AF-A0A3C1HH34-F1
#
_cell.length_a   1.000
_cell.length_b   1.000
_cell.length_c   1.000
_cell.angle_alpha   90.00
_cell.angle_beta   90.00
_cell.angle_gamma   90.00
#
_symmetry.space_group_name_H-M   'P 1'
#
loop_
_entity.id
_entity.type
_entity.pdbx_description
1 polymer ?
#
loop_
_entity_poly.entity_id
_entity_poly.type
_entity_poly.pdbx_seq_one_letter_code
_entity_poly.pdbx_strand_id
1 'polypeptide(L)'
;MLEGTWVLSDASGEWRRASDHSELKTLFRSKDAAGAAAAKSLHGITPSSLRRIRILSDMDERQLASFLDYMEVLHFAPNATVCRRGDAGDGMFLVVQGELRARVLIDGRESTLATMEVGECFGELAVIDESTRSADVLSNTESVVLKISSDALKKLFREAPALAAPFLLGLSRTLTGRIRHLTKRFEDSVHFARTAQG
;
A
#
# COMPACT_ATOMS: atom_id res chain seq x y z
N MET A 1 13.60 5.68 -12.88
CA MET A 1 12.64 5.32 -11.81
C MET A 1 13.28 4.43 -10.74
N LEU A 2 14.29 4.93 -10.02
CA LEU A 2 14.80 4.30 -8.77
C LEU A 2 15.17 5.37 -7.72
N GLU A 3 14.93 6.65 -7.99
CA GLU A 3 15.44 7.76 -7.17
C GLU A 3 14.81 7.81 -5.76
N GLY A 4 13.57 7.31 -5.63
CA GLY A 4 12.88 7.12 -4.34
C GLY A 4 13.06 5.73 -3.71
N THR A 5 13.84 4.84 -4.33
CA THR A 5 14.05 3.47 -3.83
C THR A 5 15.10 3.50 -2.72
N TRP A 6 14.89 2.71 -1.67
CA TRP A 6 15.88 2.53 -0.61
C TRP A 6 16.86 1.42 -1.00
N VAL A 7 18.14 1.64 -0.79
CA VAL A 7 19.22 0.70 -1.07
C VAL A 7 19.97 0.46 0.24
N LEU A 8 20.09 -0.80 0.62
CA LEU A 8 20.86 -1.23 1.77
C LEU A 8 22.35 -1.08 1.45
N SER A 9 23.05 -0.31 2.28
CA SER A 9 24.50 -0.15 2.17
C SER A 9 25.21 -1.38 2.72
N ASP A 10 25.98 -2.09 1.89
CA ASP A 10 26.82 -3.20 2.34
C ASP A 10 27.94 -2.74 3.31
N ALA A 11 28.31 -1.45 3.27
CA ALA A 11 29.37 -0.88 4.09
C ALA A 11 28.92 -0.46 5.49
N SER A 12 27.66 -0.04 5.65
CA SER A 12 27.13 0.47 6.93
C SER A 12 25.99 -0.37 7.50
N GLY A 13 25.40 -1.28 6.71
CA GLY A 13 24.20 -2.04 7.09
C GLY A 13 22.94 -1.18 7.21
N GLU A 14 22.98 0.06 6.74
CA GLU A 14 21.88 1.02 6.85
C GLU A 14 21.17 1.21 5.51
N TRP A 15 19.84 1.32 5.57
CA TRP A 15 19.01 1.70 4.43
C TRP A 15 19.15 3.20 4.17
N ARG A 16 19.54 3.56 2.94
CA ARG A 16 19.57 4.96 2.49
C ARG A 16 18.87 5.08 1.14
N ARG A 17 18.35 6.27 0.83
CA ARG A 17 17.73 6.49 -0.48
C ARG A 17 18.78 6.34 -1.59
N ALA A 18 18.38 5.79 -2.73
CA ALA A 18 19.23 5.63 -3.89
C ALA A 18 19.85 6.98 -4.35
N SER A 19 19.14 8.10 -4.12
CA SER A 19 19.63 9.46 -4.34
C SER A 19 20.85 9.85 -3.49
N ASP A 20 20.99 9.24 -2.31
CA ASP A 20 22.00 9.59 -1.31
C ASP A 20 23.28 8.75 -1.47
N HIS A 21 23.22 7.72 -2.32
CA HIS A 21 24.37 6.90 -2.69
C HIS A 21 25.13 7.55 -3.84
N SER A 22 26.34 8.03 -3.54
CA SER A 22 27.20 8.72 -4.53
C SER A 22 27.49 7.86 -5.77
N GLU A 23 27.53 6.53 -5.62
CA GLU A 23 27.79 5.55 -6.68
C GLU A 23 26.61 5.37 -7.63
N LEU A 24 25.37 5.61 -7.18
CA LEU A 24 24.18 5.45 -8.00
C LEU A 24 23.86 6.71 -8.82
N LYS A 25 24.43 7.87 -8.48
CA LYS A 25 24.21 9.15 -9.18
C LYS A 25 24.54 9.11 -10.67
N THR A 26 25.49 8.29 -11.10
CA THR A 26 25.88 8.14 -12.51
C THR A 26 24.91 7.29 -13.32
N LEU A 27 24.11 6.42 -12.69
CA LEU A 27 23.10 5.58 -13.36
C LEU A 27 21.80 6.34 -13.67
N PHE A 28 21.56 7.48 -13.00
CA PHE A 28 20.34 8.28 -13.18
C PHE A 28 20.38 9.28 -14.35
N ARG A 29 21.53 9.48 -15.02
CA ARG A 29 21.67 10.52 -16.07
C ARG A 29 21.05 10.20 -17.43
N SER A 30 20.21 9.17 -17.57
CA SER A 30 19.56 8.91 -18.85
C SER A 30 18.27 8.10 -18.71
N LYS A 31 17.11 8.78 -18.57
CA LYS A 31 15.93 8.61 -19.45
C LYS A 31 14.79 9.60 -19.13
N ASP A 32 15.11 10.89 -19.01
CA ASP A 32 14.12 11.96 -19.05
C ASP A 32 13.96 12.44 -20.49
N ALA A 33 13.01 11.87 -21.23
CA ALA A 33 12.48 12.46 -22.47
C ALA A 33 11.24 11.69 -22.96
N ALA A 34 10.06 12.01 -22.40
CA ALA A 34 8.71 11.95 -22.99
C ALA A 34 7.69 11.78 -21.85
N GLY A 35 6.76 12.67 -21.55
CA GLY A 35 6.35 13.93 -22.15
C GLY A 35 5.10 14.38 -21.39
N ALA A 36 5.06 15.64 -20.99
CA ALA A 36 3.89 16.27 -20.41
C ALA A 36 2.84 16.48 -21.51
N ALA A 37 1.68 15.81 -21.42
CA ALA A 37 0.35 16.27 -21.86
C ALA A 37 -0.68 15.13 -21.81
N ALA A 38 -1.91 15.50 -21.41
CA ALA A 38 -3.19 14.78 -21.46
C ALA A 38 -3.52 13.86 -20.27
N ALA A 39 -4.39 14.39 -19.39
CA ALA A 39 -5.26 13.62 -18.52
C ALA A 39 -6.05 12.58 -19.34
N LYS A 40 -5.59 11.33 -19.34
CA LYS A 40 -6.24 10.18 -19.96
C LYS A 40 -5.94 8.95 -19.11
N SER A 41 -6.99 8.35 -18.57
CA SER A 41 -7.10 6.95 -18.11
C SER A 41 -5.76 6.27 -17.78
N LEU A 42 -5.43 6.15 -16.49
CA LEU A 42 -4.42 5.20 -16.05
C LEU A 42 -4.93 3.78 -16.39
N HIS A 43 -4.52 3.25 -17.55
CA HIS A 43 -4.66 1.84 -17.93
C HIS A 43 -6.05 1.21 -17.71
N GLY A 44 -7.14 1.93 -18.01
CA GLY A 44 -8.51 1.39 -17.89
C GLY A 44 -9.13 1.49 -16.49
N ILE A 45 -8.43 2.08 -15.53
CA ILE A 45 -9.00 2.42 -14.22
C ILE A 45 -9.81 3.70 -14.37
N THR A 46 -11.13 3.56 -14.23
CA THR A 46 -12.07 4.68 -14.25
C THR A 46 -12.43 5.12 -12.83
N PRO A 47 -12.85 6.37 -12.62
CA PRO A 47 -13.35 6.80 -11.31
C PRO A 47 -14.47 5.88 -10.79
N SER A 48 -15.40 5.47 -11.66
CA SER A 48 -16.45 4.52 -11.32
C SER A 48 -15.95 3.16 -10.82
N SER A 49 -14.81 2.65 -11.30
CA SER A 49 -14.22 1.39 -10.82
C SER A 49 -13.76 1.48 -9.36
N LEU A 50 -13.39 2.67 -8.91
CA LEU A 50 -12.94 2.94 -7.54
C LEU A 50 -14.06 2.90 -6.51
N ARG A 51 -15.33 2.96 -6.92
CA ARG A 51 -16.48 2.88 -6.00
C ARG A 51 -16.54 1.57 -5.22
N ARG A 52 -15.89 0.51 -5.75
CA ARG A 52 -15.78 -0.79 -5.07
C ARG A 52 -14.71 -0.79 -3.97
N ILE A 53 -13.86 0.23 -3.92
CA ILE A 53 -12.83 0.39 -2.90
C ILE A 53 -13.46 1.00 -1.65
N ARG A 54 -13.44 0.25 -0.55
CA ARG A 54 -14.17 0.60 0.68
C ARG A 54 -13.76 1.95 1.25
N ILE A 55 -12.48 2.29 1.20
CA ILE A 55 -11.99 3.57 1.73
C ILE A 55 -12.41 4.78 0.88
N LEU A 56 -12.90 4.57 -0.34
CA LEU A 56 -13.31 5.62 -1.27
C LEU A 56 -14.84 5.68 -1.47
N SER A 57 -15.61 4.91 -0.69
CA SER A 57 -17.06 4.75 -0.86
C SER A 57 -17.85 6.05 -0.76
N ASP A 58 -17.33 7.04 -0.02
CA ASP A 58 -17.98 8.31 0.26
C ASP A 58 -17.59 9.42 -0.73
N MET A 59 -16.74 9.10 -1.72
CA MET A 59 -16.29 10.06 -2.71
C MET A 59 -17.21 10.04 -3.93
N ASP A 60 -17.61 11.23 -4.39
CA ASP A 60 -18.34 11.38 -5.64
C ASP A 60 -17.46 11.16 -6.87
N GLU A 61 -18.04 11.12 -8.06
CA GLU A 61 -17.31 10.83 -9.30
C GLU A 61 -16.20 11.86 -9.60
N ARG A 62 -16.42 13.14 -9.28
CA ARG A 62 -15.44 14.22 -9.50
C ARG A 62 -14.30 14.10 -8.49
N GLN A 63 -14.62 13.76 -7.25
CA GLN A 63 -13.66 13.51 -6.20
C GLN A 63 -12.79 12.29 -6.54
N LEU A 64 -13.40 11.19 -7.00
CA LEU A 64 -12.68 9.99 -7.44
C LEU A 64 -11.77 10.27 -8.64
N ALA A 65 -12.24 11.06 -9.61
CA ALA A 65 -11.42 11.48 -10.75
C ALA A 65 -10.20 12.30 -10.31
N SER A 66 -10.40 13.26 -9.42
CA SER A 66 -9.30 14.10 -8.90
C SER A 66 -8.37 13.33 -7.98
N PHE A 67 -8.87 12.30 -7.29
CA PHE A 67 -8.07 11.44 -6.41
C PHE A 67 -7.09 10.56 -7.19
N LEU A 68 -7.44 10.16 -8.42
CA LEU A 68 -6.55 9.42 -9.31
C LEU A 68 -5.29 10.21 -9.69
N ASP A 69 -5.32 11.54 -9.63
CA ASP A 69 -4.14 12.38 -9.93
C ASP A 69 -3.02 12.23 -8.87
N TYR A 70 -3.32 11.62 -7.72
CA TYR A 70 -2.36 11.33 -6.64
C TYR A 70 -1.86 9.88 -6.67
N MET A 71 -2.27 9.09 -7.65
CA MET A 71 -2.09 7.64 -7.67
C MET A 71 -1.11 7.17 -8.75
N GLU A 72 -0.35 6.14 -8.40
CA GLU A 72 0.46 5.35 -9.32
C GLU A 72 -0.18 3.98 -9.53
N VAL A 73 -0.24 3.48 -10.76
CA VAL A 73 -0.68 2.10 -11.04
C VAL A 73 0.52 1.17 -11.07
N LEU A 74 0.43 0.08 -10.31
CA LEU A 74 1.44 -0.97 -10.25
C LEU A 74 0.83 -2.32 -10.61
N HIS A 75 1.57 -3.09 -11.41
CA HIS A 75 1.19 -4.43 -11.86
C HIS A 75 2.11 -5.47 -11.22
N PHE A 76 1.53 -6.58 -10.79
CA PHE A 76 2.25 -7.66 -10.12
C PHE A 76 1.85 -9.00 -10.72
N ALA A 77 2.86 -9.77 -11.13
CA ALA A 77 2.67 -11.17 -11.50
C ALA A 77 2.36 -12.02 -10.25
N PRO A 78 1.76 -13.22 -10.41
CA PRO A 78 1.62 -14.17 -9.31
C PRO A 78 2.94 -14.42 -8.58
N ASN A 79 2.89 -14.49 -7.26
CA ASN A 79 4.02 -14.62 -6.32
C ASN A 79 5.01 -13.45 -6.30
N ALA A 80 4.77 -12.35 -7.03
CA ALA A 80 5.61 -11.16 -6.93
C ALA A 80 5.49 -10.53 -5.53
N THR A 81 6.62 -10.07 -5.00
CA THR A 81 6.66 -9.32 -3.73
C THR A 81 6.29 -7.87 -3.98
N VAL A 82 5.29 -7.37 -3.25
CA VAL A 82 4.86 -5.97 -3.29
C VAL A 82 5.62 -5.12 -2.28
N CYS A 83 5.77 -5.61 -1.06
CA CYS A 83 6.63 -5.01 -0.04
C CYS A 83 7.19 -6.09 0.89
N ARG A 84 8.33 -5.83 1.52
CA ARG A 84 8.92 -6.73 2.50
C ARG A 84 8.76 -6.17 3.91
N ARG A 85 8.58 -7.07 4.88
CA ARG A 85 8.59 -6.72 6.28
C ARG A 85 9.90 -6.02 6.65
N GLY A 86 9.81 -4.94 7.41
CA GLY A 86 10.97 -4.14 7.82
C GLY A 86 11.37 -3.04 6.82
N ASP A 87 10.87 -3.07 5.58
CA ASP A 87 11.08 -1.97 4.63
C ASP A 87 10.41 -0.67 5.14
N ALA A 88 10.86 0.48 4.66
CA ALA A 88 10.22 1.75 4.98
C ALA A 88 8.76 1.82 4.44
N GLY A 89 7.87 2.46 5.20
CA GLY A 89 6.50 2.79 4.79
C GLY A 89 6.42 3.95 3.78
N ASP A 90 6.81 3.71 2.53
CA ASP A 90 6.87 4.76 1.48
C ASP A 90 5.53 5.08 0.78
N GLY A 91 4.45 4.41 1.16
CA GLY A 91 3.11 4.60 0.59
C GLY A 91 2.14 3.48 0.98
N MET A 92 0.87 3.66 0.65
CA MET A 92 -0.17 2.66 0.86
C MET A 92 -0.83 2.28 -0.45
N PHE A 93 -1.50 1.13 -0.46
CA PHE A 93 -1.94 0.46 -1.68
C PHE A 93 -3.43 0.17 -1.63
N LEU A 94 -4.10 0.24 -2.78
CA LEU A 94 -5.50 -0.14 -2.98
C LEU A 94 -5.58 -1.24 -4.04
N VAL A 95 -6.22 -2.35 -3.71
CA VAL A 95 -6.35 -3.49 -4.63
C VAL A 95 -7.49 -3.21 -5.61
N VAL A 96 -7.17 -3.12 -6.90
CA VAL A 96 -8.17 -2.93 -7.96
C VAL A 96 -8.42 -4.20 -8.77
N GLN A 97 -7.45 -5.11 -8.80
CA GLN A 97 -7.56 -6.42 -9.42
C GLN A 97 -6.67 -7.43 -8.69
N GLY A 98 -7.10 -8.69 -8.67
CA GLY A 98 -6.33 -9.81 -8.15
C GLY A 98 -6.52 -10.02 -6.65
N GLU A 99 -5.60 -10.77 -6.08
CA GLU A 99 -5.59 -11.17 -4.68
C GLU A 99 -4.15 -11.15 -4.18
N LEU A 100 -3.95 -10.64 -2.98
CA LEU A 100 -2.65 -10.57 -2.32
C LEU A 100 -2.72 -11.22 -0.94
N ARG A 101 -1.58 -11.65 -0.40
CA ARG A 101 -1.48 -12.12 0.98
C ARG A 101 -0.42 -11.36 1.76
N ALA A 102 -0.77 -10.98 2.97
CA ALA A 102 0.18 -10.53 3.97
C ALA A 102 0.69 -11.75 4.77
N ARG A 103 2.01 -11.92 4.87
CA ARG A 103 2.62 -13.04 5.59
C ARG A 103 3.75 -12.59 6.52
N VAL A 104 4.03 -13.43 7.51
CA VAL A 104 5.24 -13.36 8.33
C VAL A 104 5.87 -14.76 8.41
N LEU A 105 7.17 -14.79 8.67
CA LEU A 105 7.86 -16.02 9.06
C LEU A 105 7.90 -16.12 10.58
N ILE A 106 7.38 -17.22 11.12
CA ILE A 106 7.44 -17.56 12.55
C ILE A 106 8.14 -18.92 12.64
N ASP A 107 9.28 -18.98 13.33
CA ASP A 107 10.12 -20.18 13.44
C ASP A 107 10.46 -20.81 12.08
N GLY A 108 10.76 -19.96 11.09
CA GLY A 108 11.09 -20.38 9.73
C GLY A 108 9.90 -20.86 8.89
N ARG A 109 8.67 -20.82 9.42
CA ARG A 109 7.45 -21.22 8.71
C ARG A 109 6.62 -20.01 8.31
N GLU A 110 6.08 -20.05 7.09
CA GLU A 110 5.16 -19.04 6.59
C GLU A 110 3.83 -19.12 7.35
N SER A 111 3.41 -17.97 7.90
CA SER A 111 2.09 -17.77 8.48
C SER A 111 1.42 -16.61 7.74
N THR A 112 0.32 -16.91 7.06
CA THR A 112 -0.54 -15.88 6.45
C THR A 112 -1.28 -15.12 7.54
N LEU A 113 -1.12 -13.80 7.56
CA LEU A 113 -1.81 -12.91 8.49
C LEU A 113 -3.18 -12.50 7.95
N ALA A 114 -3.24 -12.19 6.66
CA ALA A 114 -4.44 -11.77 5.97
C ALA A 114 -4.33 -12.03 4.46
N THR A 115 -5.47 -12.21 3.81
CA THR A 115 -5.61 -12.12 2.36
C THR A 115 -6.32 -10.81 2.06
N MET A 116 -5.82 -10.07 1.07
CA MET A 116 -6.39 -8.81 0.62
C MET A 116 -6.99 -9.01 -0.78
N GLU A 117 -8.26 -8.67 -0.90
CA GLU A 117 -9.03 -8.80 -2.13
C GLU A 117 -9.32 -7.43 -2.78
N VAL A 118 -9.90 -7.46 -3.98
CA VAL A 118 -10.36 -6.26 -4.69
C VAL A 118 -11.24 -5.39 -3.80
N GLY A 119 -10.90 -4.11 -3.72
CA GLY A 119 -11.60 -3.11 -2.92
C GLY A 119 -11.01 -2.89 -1.53
N GLU A 120 -10.00 -3.66 -1.13
CA GLU A 120 -9.29 -3.49 0.13
C GLU A 120 -8.02 -2.66 -0.03
N CYS A 121 -7.55 -2.07 1.07
CA CYS A 121 -6.30 -1.31 1.12
C CYS A 121 -5.26 -2.01 2.01
N PHE A 122 -3.97 -1.77 1.81
CA PHE A 122 -2.93 -2.28 2.72
C PHE A 122 -1.71 -1.37 2.75
N GLY A 123 -0.81 -1.62 3.71
CA GLY A 123 0.40 -0.83 3.90
C GLY A 123 0.13 0.54 4.55
N GLU A 124 -1.10 0.79 4.98
CA GLU A 124 -1.52 2.04 5.60
C GLU A 124 -0.89 2.25 6.97
N LEU A 125 -0.63 1.18 7.73
CA LEU A 125 -0.05 1.27 9.07
C LEU A 125 1.27 2.04 9.04
N ALA A 126 2.22 1.54 8.24
CA ALA A 126 3.56 2.12 8.10
C ALA A 126 3.56 3.57 7.57
N VAL A 127 2.50 3.99 6.87
CA VAL A 127 2.36 5.38 6.41
C VAL A 127 1.80 6.28 7.51
N ILE A 128 0.83 5.77 8.28
CA ILE A 128 0.11 6.53 9.31
C ILE A 128 0.97 6.72 10.57
N ASP A 129 1.65 5.68 11.02
CA ASP A 129 2.48 5.70 12.23
C ASP A 129 3.98 5.97 11.94
N GLU A 130 4.31 6.23 10.67
CA GLU A 130 5.66 6.48 10.17
C GLU A 130 6.66 5.36 10.53
N SER A 131 6.19 4.11 10.60
CA SER A 131 7.01 2.93 10.90
C SER A 131 7.42 2.12 9.66
N THR A 132 8.07 0.97 9.90
CA THR A 132 8.40 0.00 8.87
C THR A 132 7.23 -0.92 8.53
N ARG A 133 7.25 -1.57 7.36
CA ARG A 133 6.26 -2.59 6.97
C ARG A 133 6.17 -3.70 8.03
N SER A 134 4.95 -3.98 8.48
CA SER A 134 4.69 -4.99 9.52
C SER A 134 4.76 -6.44 9.03
N ALA A 135 4.61 -6.66 7.73
CA ALA A 135 4.56 -7.97 7.10
C ALA A 135 5.07 -7.91 5.65
N ASP A 136 5.43 -9.06 5.08
CA ASP A 136 5.61 -9.18 3.64
C ASP A 136 4.23 -9.15 2.98
N VAL A 137 4.12 -8.55 1.80
CA VAL A 137 2.93 -8.68 0.96
C VAL A 137 3.33 -9.25 -0.39
N LEU A 138 2.65 -10.31 -0.82
CA LEU A 138 2.88 -10.99 -2.09
C LEU A 138 1.58 -11.11 -2.86
N SER A 139 1.67 -11.08 -4.18
CA SER A 139 0.54 -11.36 -5.05
C SER A 139 0.24 -12.86 -5.08
N ASN A 140 -1.00 -13.26 -4.88
CA ASN A 140 -1.45 -14.65 -5.08
C ASN A 140 -1.79 -14.91 -6.55
N THR A 141 -2.39 -13.93 -7.21
CA THR A 141 -2.79 -13.97 -8.62
C THR A 141 -2.11 -12.83 -9.40
N GLU A 142 -2.45 -12.64 -10.67
CA GLU A 142 -2.07 -11.43 -11.38
C GLU A 142 -2.87 -10.25 -10.80
N SER A 143 -2.17 -9.27 -10.25
CA SER A 143 -2.78 -8.18 -9.48
C SER A 143 -2.43 -6.82 -10.05
N VAL A 144 -3.38 -5.90 -9.91
CA VAL A 144 -3.20 -4.48 -10.17
C VAL A 144 -3.56 -3.73 -8.90
N VAL A 145 -2.68 -2.82 -8.48
CA VAL A 145 -2.88 -1.99 -7.29
C VAL A 145 -2.64 -0.52 -7.62
N LEU A 146 -3.38 0.36 -6.95
CA LEU A 146 -3.08 1.79 -6.90
C LEU A 146 -2.18 2.06 -5.69
N LYS A 147 -1.10 2.80 -5.87
CA LYS A 147 -0.24 3.28 -4.80
C LYS A 147 -0.43 4.79 -4.65
N ILE A 148 -0.66 5.25 -3.42
CA ILE A 148 -0.43 6.64 -3.03
C ILE A 148 0.84 6.68 -2.20
N SER A 149 1.85 7.42 -2.67
CA SER A 149 3.10 7.59 -1.92
C SER A 149 2.86 8.46 -0.69
N SER A 150 3.70 8.32 0.33
CA SER A 150 3.62 9.14 1.55
C SER A 150 3.70 10.64 1.23
N ASP A 151 4.49 11.03 0.23
CA ASP A 151 4.62 12.43 -0.23
C ASP A 151 3.36 12.90 -0.97
N ALA A 152 2.77 12.07 -1.84
CA ALA A 152 1.51 12.36 -2.52
C ALA A 152 0.35 12.46 -1.52
N LEU A 153 0.33 11.62 -0.48
CA LEU A 153 -0.66 11.68 0.59
C LEU A 153 -0.55 12.99 1.39
N LYS A 154 0.68 13.37 1.77
CA LYS A 154 0.95 14.66 2.41
C LYS A 154 0.53 15.84 1.53
N LYS A 155 0.75 15.73 0.22
CA LYS A 155 0.32 16.73 -0.77
C LYS A 155 -1.21 16.83 -0.83
N LEU A 156 -1.91 15.70 -0.93
CA LEU A 156 -3.38 15.62 -0.92
C LEU A 156 -3.96 16.33 0.30
N PHE A 157 -3.40 16.10 1.49
CA PHE A 157 -3.87 16.72 2.73
C PHE A 157 -3.69 18.24 2.75
N ARG A 158 -2.62 18.75 2.14
CA ARG A 158 -2.35 20.19 2.08
C ARG A 158 -3.15 20.91 0.99
N GLU A 159 -3.23 20.32 -0.20
CA GLU A 159 -3.68 21.01 -1.41
C GLU A 159 -5.15 20.73 -1.74
N ALA A 160 -5.69 19.58 -1.31
CA ALA A 160 -7.06 19.18 -1.61
C ALA A 160 -7.78 18.60 -0.37
N PRO A 161 -8.00 19.40 0.69
CA PRO A 161 -8.65 18.94 1.92
C PRO A 161 -10.07 18.41 1.70
N ALA A 162 -10.79 18.90 0.69
CA ALA A 162 -12.12 18.41 0.32
C ALA A 162 -12.10 16.98 -0.29
N LEU A 163 -10.95 16.52 -0.79
CA LEU A 163 -10.71 15.12 -1.18
C LEU A 163 -10.19 14.30 0.00
N ALA A 164 -9.30 14.89 0.79
CA ALA A 164 -8.70 14.23 1.95
C ALA A 164 -9.73 13.82 3.01
N ALA A 165 -10.72 14.68 3.30
CA ALA A 165 -11.71 14.43 4.35
C ALA A 165 -12.53 13.13 4.15
N PRO A 166 -13.21 12.89 3.01
CA PRO A 166 -13.93 11.63 2.80
C PRO A 166 -13.00 10.42 2.75
N PHE A 167 -11.80 10.57 2.18
CA PHE A 167 -10.78 9.50 2.17
C PHE A 167 -10.37 9.10 3.60
N LEU A 168 -10.04 10.07 4.46
CA LEU A 168 -9.65 9.83 5.86
C LEU A 168 -10.79 9.19 6.66
N LEU A 169 -12.03 9.58 6.38
CA LEU A 169 -13.20 8.98 7.01
C LEU A 169 -13.37 7.50 6.58
N GLY A 170 -13.24 7.20 5.28
CA GLY A 170 -13.27 5.85 4.77
C GLY A 170 -12.14 4.97 5.31
N LEU A 171 -10.93 5.52 5.41
CA LEU A 171 -9.77 4.86 6.04
C LEU A 171 -10.02 4.57 7.51
N SER A 172 -10.54 5.54 8.26
CA SER A 172 -10.86 5.39 9.69
C SER A 172 -11.89 4.29 9.95
N ARG A 173 -12.94 4.20 9.10
CA ARG A 173 -13.94 3.11 9.20
C ARG A 173 -13.33 1.74 8.89
N THR A 174 -12.45 1.68 7.88
CA THR A 174 -11.76 0.44 7.52
C THR A 174 -10.86 -0.05 8.65
N LEU A 175 -10.07 0.83 9.25
CA LEU A 175 -9.22 0.50 10.40
C LEU A 175 -10.04 0.09 11.62
N THR A 176 -11.14 0.79 11.89
CA THR A 176 -12.07 0.40 12.97
C THR A 176 -12.63 -1.00 12.74
N GLY A 177 -13.00 -1.34 11.50
CA GLY A 177 -13.45 -2.69 11.14
C GLY A 177 -12.38 -3.75 11.36
N ARG A 178 -11.12 -3.46 10.99
CA ARG A 178 -9.97 -4.34 11.22
C ARG A 178 -9.70 -4.59 12.68
N ILE A 179 -9.73 -3.54 13.50
CA ILE A 179 -9.54 -3.64 14.96
C ILE A 179 -10.61 -4.56 15.56
N ARG A 180 -11.90 -4.33 15.22
CA ARG A 180 -13.00 -5.18 15.71
C ARG A 180 -12.84 -6.64 15.30
N HIS A 181 -12.41 -6.89 14.06
CA HIS A 181 -12.16 -8.26 13.59
C HIS A 181 -10.99 -8.92 14.33
N LEU A 182 -9.89 -8.18 14.55
CA LEU A 182 -8.73 -8.67 15.28
C LEU A 182 -9.07 -8.98 16.74
N THR A 183 -9.81 -8.10 17.41
CA THR A 183 -10.30 -8.35 18.79
C THR A 183 -11.12 -9.63 18.87
N LYS A 184 -12.07 -9.83 17.93
CA LYS A 184 -12.88 -11.06 17.89
C LYS A 184 -12.03 -12.31 17.67
N ARG A 185 -11.08 -12.28 16.73
CA ARG A 185 -10.17 -13.41 16.47
C ARG A 185 -9.32 -13.75 17.69
N PHE A 186 -8.90 -12.73 18.44
CA PHE A 186 -8.16 -12.91 19.68
C PHE A 186 -9.01 -13.59 20.76
N GLU A 187 -10.27 -13.14 20.94
CA GLU A 187 -11.23 -13.79 21.85
C GLU A 187 -11.43 -15.27 21.49
N ASP A 188 -11.70 -15.57 20.22
CA ASP A 188 -11.87 -16.94 19.72
C ASP A 188 -10.63 -17.80 20.01
N SER A 189 -9.43 -17.24 19.85
CA SER A 189 -8.16 -17.95 20.11
C SER A 189 -7.96 -18.26 21.60
N VAL A 190 -8.32 -17.32 22.49
CA VAL A 190 -8.26 -17.52 23.95
C VAL A 190 -9.26 -18.57 24.39
N HIS A 191 -10.48 -18.56 23.84
CA HIS A 191 -11.49 -19.58 24.10
C HIS A 191 -10.99 -20.97 23.70
N PHE A 192 -10.44 -21.11 22.49
CA PHE A 192 -9.89 -22.37 22.01
C PHE A 192 -8.77 -22.91 22.91
N ALA A 193 -7.83 -22.05 23.31
CA ALA A 193 -6.72 -22.43 24.18
C ALA A 193 -7.20 -22.94 25.55
N ARG A 194 -8.25 -22.32 26.12
CA ARG A 194 -8.84 -22.75 27.40
C ARG A 194 -9.61 -24.07 27.27
N THR A 195 -10.33 -24.29 26.17
CA THR A 195 -11.04 -25.55 25.93
C THR A 195 -10.12 -26.73 25.64
N ALA A 196 -8.92 -26.49 25.11
CA ALA A 196 -7.94 -27.55 24.86
C ALA A 196 -7.17 -27.98 26.13
N GLN A 197 -7.27 -27.22 27.22
CA GLN A 197 -6.59 -27.49 28.51
C GLN A 197 -7.51 -28.09 29.58
N GLY A 198 -8.81 -28.22 29.33
CA GLY A 198 -9.80 -28.81 30.24
C GLY A 198 -10.40 -30.08 29.66
#